data_AF-A0A7W4VJ10-F1
#
_entry.id   AF-A0A7W4VJ10-F1
#
_cell.length_a   1.000
_cell.length_b   1.000
_cell.length_c   1.000
_cell.angle_alpha   90.00
_cell.angle_beta   90.00
_cell.angle_gamma   90.00
#
_symmetry.space_group_name_H-M   'P 1'
#
loop_
_entity.id
_entity.type
_entity.pdbx_description
1 polymer ?
#
loop_
_entity_poly.entity_id
_entity_poly.type
_entity_poly.pdbx_seq_one_letter_code
_entity_poly.pdbx_strand_id
1 'polypeptide(L)'
;MSLVEQRRDAFEQAVIERFKESGFLEVEIRVECLGRSGDGYADSSVDAYWAFWNKALDSVVIELPMVWAGGSFKEGAMSAVGVRDAIEAAGLKVAS
;
A
#
# COMPACT_ATOMS: atom_id res chain seq x y z
N MET A 1 6.16 9.61 -8.50
CA MET A 1 6.12 9.14 -7.11
C MET A 1 6.34 7.64 -7.13
N SER A 2 7.39 7.16 -6.49
CA SER A 2 7.70 5.73 -6.39
C SER A 2 6.60 4.98 -5.63
N LEU A 3 6.51 3.65 -5.81
CA LEU A 3 5.58 2.82 -5.07
C LEU A 3 5.82 2.92 -3.55
N VAL A 4 7.09 3.01 -3.14
CA VAL A 4 7.48 3.17 -1.74
C VAL A 4 6.95 4.49 -1.18
N GLU A 5 7.06 5.59 -1.92
CA GLU A 5 6.51 6.89 -1.53
C GLU A 5 4.98 6.84 -1.41
N GLN A 6 4.28 6.23 -2.38
CA GLN A 6 2.82 6.05 -2.31
C GLN A 6 2.39 5.26 -1.07
N ARG A 7 3.05 4.14 -0.79
CA ARG A 7 2.78 3.32 0.41
C ARG A 7 3.06 4.10 1.68
N ARG A 8 4.15 4.88 1.69
CA ARG A 8 4.56 5.68 2.84
C ARG A 8 3.56 6.80 3.11
N ASP A 9 3.10 7.50 2.09
CA ASP A 9 2.10 8.56 2.24
C ASP A 9 0.77 8.00 2.78
N ALA A 10 0.33 6.85 2.25
CA ALA A 10 -0.87 6.18 2.75
C ALA A 10 -0.72 5.71 4.21
N PHE A 11 0.45 5.17 4.57
CA PHE A 11 0.76 4.76 5.93
C PHE A 11 0.78 5.96 6.91
N GLU A 12 1.49 7.04 6.57
CA GLU A 12 1.56 8.25 7.40
C GLU A 12 0.19 8.87 7.62
N GLN A 13 -0.64 8.89 6.58
CA GLN A 13 -2.02 9.37 6.70
C GLN A 13 -2.85 8.49 7.66
N ALA A 14 -2.74 7.16 7.57
CA ALA A 14 -3.43 6.24 8.48
C ALA A 14 -2.96 6.40 9.93
N VAL A 15 -1.66 6.63 10.16
CA VAL A 15 -1.12 6.92 11.50
C VAL A 15 -1.68 8.23 12.04
N ILE A 16 -1.72 9.28 11.22
CA ILE A 16 -2.28 10.59 11.60
C ILE A 16 -3.74 10.46 12.00
N GLU A 17 -4.55 9.78 11.18
CA GLU A 17 -5.98 9.58 11.46
C GLU A 17 -6.17 8.81 12.76
N ARG A 18 -5.41 7.74 12.99
CA ARG A 18 -5.52 6.93 14.20
C ARG A 18 -5.11 7.68 15.46
N PHE A 19 -4.04 8.49 15.40
CA PHE A 19 -3.55 9.22 16.57
C PHE A 19 -4.43 10.45 16.88
N LYS A 20 -5.06 11.06 15.86
CA LYS A 20 -6.08 12.10 16.05
C LYS A 20 -7.26 11.61 16.89
N GLU A 21 -7.69 10.35 16.71
CA GLU A 21 -8.74 9.74 17.55
C GLU A 21 -8.37 9.68 19.04
N SER A 22 -7.08 9.69 19.35
CA SER A 22 -6.55 9.69 20.72
C SER A 22 -6.28 11.10 21.28
N GLY A 23 -6.60 12.15 20.51
CA GLY A 23 -6.49 13.54 20.92
C GLY A 23 -5.18 14.24 20.55
N PHE A 24 -4.27 13.58 19.82
CA PHE A 24 -3.02 14.20 19.36
C PHE A 24 -3.26 15.18 18.20
N LEU A 25 -2.48 16.25 18.16
CA LEU A 25 -2.45 17.18 17.04
C LEU A 25 -1.61 16.61 15.90
N GLU A 26 -1.98 16.94 14.65
CA GLU A 26 -1.23 16.47 13.49
C GLU A 26 0.25 16.89 13.51
N VAL A 27 0.54 18.09 14.02
CA VAL A 27 1.92 18.58 14.15
C VAL A 27 2.72 17.73 15.13
N GLU A 28 2.12 17.32 16.25
CA GLU A 28 2.76 16.44 17.24
C GLU A 28 3.04 15.08 16.62
N ILE A 29 2.07 14.49 15.93
CA ILE A 29 2.22 13.19 15.27
C ILE A 29 3.34 13.22 14.23
N ARG A 30 3.41 14.28 13.41
CA ARG A 30 4.43 14.40 12.36
C ARG A 30 5.84 14.60 12.92
N VAL A 31 5.97 15.35 14.02
CA VAL A 31 7.27 15.67 14.63
C VAL A 31 7.77 14.55 15.51
N GLU A 32 6.89 13.95 16.32
CA GLU A 32 7.27 13.01 17.38
C GLU A 32 7.18 11.55 16.94
N CYS A 33 6.27 11.20 16.04
CA CYS A 33 6.02 9.80 15.64
C CYS A 33 6.54 9.50 14.24
N LEU A 34 6.31 10.39 13.27
CA LEU A 34 6.60 10.16 11.85
C LEU A 34 7.99 10.66 11.40
N GLY A 35 8.92 10.86 12.33
CA GLY A 35 10.31 11.20 12.00
C GLY A 35 10.95 10.08 11.19
N ARG A 36 11.17 10.31 9.88
CA ARG A 36 11.74 9.32 8.96
C ARG A 36 13.22 9.06 9.27
N SER A 37 13.65 7.80 9.22
CA SER A 37 15.04 7.39 9.40
C SER A 37 15.38 6.25 8.43
N GLY A 38 16.23 6.52 7.45
CA GLY A 38 16.52 5.57 6.37
C GLY A 38 15.25 5.09 5.66
N ASP A 39 15.08 3.77 5.55
CA ASP A 39 13.92 3.14 4.90
C ASP A 39 12.69 3.04 5.81
N GLY A 40 12.75 3.55 7.05
CA GLY A 40 11.70 3.45 8.07
C GLY A 40 11.54 4.71 8.90
N TYR A 41 11.32 4.54 10.20
CA TYR A 41 11.02 5.60 11.16
C TYR A 41 11.91 5.55 12.40
N ALA A 42 12.14 6.71 13.03
CA ALA A 42 12.95 6.83 14.24
C ALA A 42 12.21 6.31 15.49
N ASP A 43 10.89 6.49 15.55
CA ASP A 43 10.07 5.87 16.59
C ASP A 43 9.95 4.35 16.33
N SER A 44 10.39 3.56 17.30
CA SER A 44 10.44 2.10 17.16
C SER A 44 9.08 1.43 16.96
N SER A 45 8.00 2.02 17.50
CA SER A 45 6.65 1.47 17.33
C SER A 45 6.15 1.76 15.92
N VAL A 46 6.33 2.99 15.45
CA VAL A 46 5.96 3.40 14.09
C VAL A 46 6.77 2.63 13.05
N ASP A 47 8.06 2.40 13.30
CA ASP A 47 8.90 1.59 12.41
C ASP A 47 8.41 0.13 12.32
N ALA A 48 8.03 -0.47 13.45
CA ALA A 48 7.42 -1.79 13.46
C ALA A 48 6.08 -1.82 12.70
N TYR A 49 5.22 -0.80 12.89
CA TYR A 49 3.96 -0.68 12.15
C TYR A 49 4.19 -0.54 10.65
N TRP A 50 5.21 0.23 10.24
CA TRP A 50 5.61 0.38 8.85
C TRP A 50 6.07 -0.96 8.24
N ALA A 51 6.85 -1.76 8.98
CA ALA A 51 7.26 -3.09 8.54
C ALA A 51 6.05 -4.03 8.37
N PHE A 52 5.12 -4.04 9.35
CA PHE A 52 3.90 -4.86 9.27
C PHE A 52 2.98 -4.43 8.12
N TRP A 53 2.81 -3.13 7.91
CA TRP A 53 2.03 -2.57 6.82
C TRP A 53 2.54 -3.05 5.45
N ASN A 54 3.84 -2.93 5.20
CA ASN A 54 4.43 -3.41 3.95
C ASN A 54 4.26 -4.92 3.78
N LYS A 55 4.48 -5.69 4.85
CA LYS A 55 4.33 -7.15 4.80
C LYS A 55 2.89 -7.55 4.49
N ALA A 56 1.91 -6.85 5.07
CA ALA A 56 0.50 -7.07 4.80
C ALA A 56 0.16 -6.77 3.32
N LEU A 57 0.58 -5.62 2.79
CA LEU A 57 0.37 -5.27 1.39
C LEU A 57 1.02 -6.28 0.44
N ASP A 58 2.24 -6.71 0.74
CA ASP A 58 2.95 -7.72 -0.05
C ASP A 58 2.30 -9.11 -0.01
N SER A 59 1.39 -9.36 0.94
CA SER A 59 0.63 -10.60 1.06
C SER A 59 -0.70 -10.56 0.31
N VAL A 60 -1.19 -9.37 -0.06
CA VAL A 60 -2.43 -9.24 -0.81
C VAL A 60 -2.19 -9.65 -2.26
N VAL A 61 -2.86 -10.72 -2.67
CA VAL A 61 -2.86 -11.22 -4.04
C VAL A 61 -4.25 -11.06 -4.63
N ILE A 62 -4.34 -10.40 -5.78
CA ILE A 62 -5.59 -10.26 -6.54
C ILE A 62 -5.59 -11.34 -7.62
N GLU A 63 -6.61 -12.20 -7.57
CA GLU A 63 -6.93 -13.13 -8.65
C GLU A 63 -7.73 -12.38 -9.72
N LEU A 64 -7.27 -12.45 -10.97
CA LEU A 64 -8.00 -11.87 -12.09
C LEU A 64 -8.99 -12.89 -12.65
N PRO A 65 -10.27 -12.51 -12.87
CA PRO A 65 -11.23 -13.43 -13.45
C PRO A 65 -10.81 -13.82 -14.87
N MET A 66 -11.00 -15.10 -15.20
CA MET A 66 -10.88 -15.59 -16.56
C MET A 66 -11.98 -14.98 -17.42
N VAL A 67 -11.63 -14.60 -18.64
CA VAL A 67 -12.60 -14.10 -19.62
C VAL A 67 -12.62 -14.93 -20.88
N TRP A 68 -13.79 -14.93 -21.51
CA TRP A 68 -13.96 -15.50 -22.84
C TRP A 68 -13.43 -14.53 -23.90
N ALA A 69 -12.36 -14.90 -24.59
CA ALA A 69 -11.78 -14.11 -25.68
C ALA A 69 -11.44 -15.02 -26.86
N GLY A 70 -12.14 -14.83 -27.99
CA GLY A 70 -11.84 -15.52 -29.24
C GLY A 70 -11.95 -17.05 -29.20
N GLY A 71 -12.94 -17.61 -28.49
CA GLY A 71 -13.20 -19.05 -28.48
C GLY A 71 -12.45 -19.85 -27.41
N SER A 72 -11.73 -19.18 -26.52
CA SER A 72 -11.05 -19.80 -25.36
C SER A 72 -11.17 -18.90 -24.14
N PHE A 73 -11.11 -19.48 -22.94
CA PHE A 73 -10.92 -18.69 -21.74
C PHE A 73 -9.44 -18.32 -21.60
N LYS A 74 -9.16 -17.05 -21.36
CA LYS A 74 -7.82 -16.54 -21.05
C LYS A 74 -7.82 -15.87 -19.69
N GLU A 75 -6.74 -16.03 -18.94
CA GLU A 75 -6.48 -15.23 -17.72
C GLU A 75 -6.49 -13.75 -18.08
N GLY A 76 -7.28 -12.97 -17.35
CA GLY A 76 -7.36 -11.53 -17.49
C GLY A 76 -8.31 -11.07 -18.60
N ALA A 77 -9.51 -10.64 -18.21
CA ALA A 77 -9.97 -9.34 -18.68
C ALA A 77 -10.94 -8.69 -17.68
N MET A 78 -10.48 -7.57 -17.15
CA MET A 78 -11.15 -6.37 -17.59
C MET A 78 -10.41 -5.88 -18.83
N SER A 79 -11.15 -5.55 -19.89
CA SER A 79 -10.65 -5.33 -21.27
C SER A 79 -9.83 -4.06 -21.48
N ALA A 80 -8.97 -3.66 -20.55
CA ALA A 80 -8.08 -2.52 -20.71
C ALA A 80 -6.63 -2.99 -20.65
N VAL A 81 -5.89 -2.73 -21.72
CA VAL A 81 -4.43 -2.63 -21.68
C VAL A 81 -4.07 -1.80 -20.44
N GLY A 82 -3.34 -2.37 -19.49
CA GLY A 82 -2.89 -1.68 -18.27
C GLY A 82 -3.58 -2.02 -16.95
N VAL A 83 -4.51 -2.99 -16.86
CA VAL A 83 -5.15 -3.36 -15.57
C VAL A 83 -4.16 -4.03 -14.61
N ARG A 84 -3.37 -5.01 -15.07
CA ARG A 84 -2.31 -5.61 -14.26
C ARG A 84 -1.31 -4.54 -13.83
N ASP A 85 -0.83 -3.74 -14.78
CA ASP A 85 0.11 -2.65 -14.52
C ASP A 85 -0.46 -1.63 -13.51
N ALA A 86 -1.76 -1.33 -13.56
CA ALA A 86 -2.41 -0.44 -12.60
C ALA A 86 -2.51 -1.05 -11.20
N ILE A 87 -2.80 -2.36 -11.10
CA ILE A 87 -2.85 -3.09 -9.82
C ILE A 87 -1.45 -3.17 -9.20
N GLU A 88 -0.44 -3.49 -10.00
CA GLU A 88 0.96 -3.54 -9.57
C GLU A 88 1.49 -2.13 -9.23
N ALA A 89 1.09 -1.10 -9.97
CA ALA A 89 1.40 0.30 -9.67
C ALA A 89 0.76 0.78 -8.35
N ALA A 90 -0.39 0.21 -7.97
CA ALA A 90 -1.00 0.41 -6.65
C ALA A 90 -0.31 -0.42 -5.54
N GLY A 91 0.67 -1.26 -5.88
CA GLY A 91 1.48 -2.02 -4.94
C GLY A 91 0.89 -3.35 -4.51
N LEU A 92 -0.06 -3.89 -5.27
CA LEU A 92 -0.68 -5.18 -5.00
C LEU A 92 -0.10 -6.24 -5.94
N LYS A 93 -0.10 -7.51 -5.52
CA LYS A 93 0.36 -8.61 -6.36
C LYS A 93 -0.82 -9.18 -7.14
N VAL A 94 -0.58 -9.57 -8.39
CA VAL A 94 -1.55 -10.28 -9.22
C VAL A 94 -1.13 -11.75 -9.31
N ALA A 95 -2.06 -12.67 -9.06
CA ALA A 95 -1.80 -14.10 -9.25
C ALA A 95 -1.50 -14.39 -10.73
N SER A 96 -0.52 -15.27 -10.97
CA SER A 96 -0.19 -15.77 -12.31
C SER A 96 -1.26 -16.73 -12.78
#